data_AF-A0A510K527-F1
#
_entry.id   AF-A0A510K527-F1
#
_cell.length_a   1.000
_cell.length_b   1.000
_cell.length_c   1.000
_cell.angle_alpha   90.00
_cell.angle_beta   90.00
_cell.angle_gamma   90.00
#
_symmetry.space_group_name_H-M   'P 1'
#
loop_
_entity.id
_entity.type
_entity.pdbx_description
1 polymer ?
#
loop_
_entity_poly.entity_id
_entity_poly.type
_entity_poly.pdbx_seq_one_letter_code
_entity_poly.pdbx_strand_id
1 'polypeptide(L)' 'MKKLVSIIIFLITCIFSFGNDWEFMSQGEHLIPLQISDMTIKKEKIEFNLRDDGFMDVSVNFVFDSSSLQNLDMIFLKKI' A
#
# COMPACT_ATOMS: atom_id res chain seq x y z
N MET A 1 -2.04 32.75 -31.77
CA MET A 1 -3.16 32.52 -30.82
C MET A 1 -3.63 31.06 -30.79
N LYS A 2 -3.88 30.40 -31.94
CA LYS A 2 -4.36 29.00 -31.98
C LYS A 2 -3.48 27.99 -31.21
N LYS A 3 -2.15 28.12 -31.31
CA LYS A 3 -1.19 27.27 -30.57
C LYS A 3 -1.31 27.44 -29.04
N LEU A 4 -1.53 28.67 -28.58
CA LEU A 4 -1.66 28.99 -27.15
C LEU A 4 -2.98 28.43 -26.60
N VAL A 5 -4.07 28.55 -27.36
CA VAL A 5 -5.36 27.93 -27.04
C VAL A 5 -5.25 26.40 -26.94
N SER A 6 -4.53 25.77 -27.87
CA SER A 6 -4.29 24.32 -27.83
C SER A 6 -3.49 23.89 -26.59
N ILE A 7 -2.50 24.68 -26.17
CA ILE A 7 -1.71 24.42 -24.96
C ILE A 7 -2.57 24.54 -23.71
N ILE A 8 -3.42 25.56 -23.64
CA ILE A 8 -4.35 25.75 -22.51
C ILE A 8 -5.33 24.58 -22.42
N ILE A 9 -5.93 24.17 -23.54
CA ILE A 9 -6.85 23.03 -23.57
C ILE A 9 -6.15 21.74 -23.13
N PHE A 10 -4.92 21.49 -23.61
CA PHE A 10 -4.12 20.34 -23.22
C PHE A 10 -3.84 20.32 -21.70
N LEU A 11 -3.42 21.45 -21.13
CA LEU A 11 -3.15 21.57 -19.69
C LEU A 11 -4.41 21.31 -18.84
N ILE A 12 -5.56 21.85 -19.25
CA ILE A 12 -6.84 21.61 -18.58
C ILE A 12 -7.17 20.11 -18.62
N THR A 13 -7.05 19.46 -19.77
CA THR A 13 -7.32 18.02 -19.90
C THR A 13 -6.36 17.17 -19.07
N CYS A 14 -5.07 17.53 -18.96
CA CYS A 14 -4.12 16.82 -18.12
C CYS A 14 -4.51 16.87 -16.63
N ILE A 15 -4.93 18.03 -16.12
CA ILE A 15 -5.31 18.18 -14.70
C ILE A 15 -6.50 17.27 -14.36
N PHE A 16 -7.49 17.15 -15.26
CA PHE A 16 -8.62 16.25 -15.05
C PHE A 16 -8.29 14.76 -15.20
N SER A 17 -7.33 14.40 -16.07
CA SER A 17 -6.91 13.01 -16.23
C SER A 17 -6.02 12.49 -15.09
N PHE A 18 -5.23 13.35 -14.45
CA PHE A 18 -4.34 12.95 -13.35
C PHE A 18 -4.90 13.26 -11.95
N GLY A 19 -5.97 14.04 -11.85
CA GLY A 19 -6.55 14.45 -10.57
C GLY A 19 -7.32 13.34 -9.84
N ASN A 20 -7.75 12.28 -10.55
CA ASN A 20 -8.64 11.25 -10.00
C ASN A 20 -7.92 9.95 -9.56
N ASP A 21 -6.60 9.87 -9.72
CA ASP A 21 -5.82 8.72 -9.26
C ASP A 21 -5.27 8.93 -7.83
N TRP A 22 -5.58 10.08 -7.21
CA TRP A 22 -5.14 10.42 -5.84
C TRP A 22 -5.92 9.65 -4.76
N GLU A 23 -7.10 9.11 -5.08
CA GLU A 23 -8.03 8.57 -4.08
C GLU A 23 -7.64 7.17 -3.55
N PHE A 24 -6.66 6.49 -4.17
CA PHE A 24 -6.26 5.12 -3.77
C PHE A 24 -4.74 4.90 -3.68
N MET A 25 -3.98 5.89 -3.22
CA MET A 25 -2.58 5.65 -2.85
C MET A 25 -2.48 5.01 -1.45
N SER A 26 -2.93 3.76 -1.30
CA SER A 26 -2.63 2.96 -0.12
C SER A 26 -1.28 2.27 -0.33
N GLN A 27 -0.21 2.85 0.22
CA GLN A 27 1.05 2.12 0.38
C GLN A 27 0.96 1.30 1.68
N GLY A 28 0.80 -0.02 1.54
CA GLY A 28 0.97 -0.93 2.66
C GLY A 28 2.45 -1.00 3.05
N GLU A 29 2.74 -0.89 4.35
CA GLU A 29 4.10 -1.09 4.88
C GLU A 29 4.47 -2.58 4.88
N HIS A 30 5.76 -2.90 4.80
CA HIS A 30 6.25 -4.28 4.89
C HIS A 30 6.56 -4.67 6.34
N LEU A 31 6.11 -5.85 6.77
CA LEU A 31 6.58 -6.43 8.04
C LEU A 31 8.03 -6.89 7.90
N ILE A 32 8.87 -6.46 8.85
CA ILE A 32 10.27 -6.89 8.94
C ILE A 32 10.47 -7.54 10.33
N PRO A 33 11.01 -8.78 10.40
CA PRO A 33 11.33 -9.38 11.68
C PRO A 33 12.47 -8.59 12.35
N LEU A 34 12.33 -8.33 13.66
CA LEU A 34 13.33 -7.58 14.44
C LEU A 34 14.62 -8.37 14.67
N GLN A 35 14.54 -9.69 14.60
CA GLN A 35 15.65 -10.60 14.80
C GLN A 35 15.82 -11.46 13.55
N ILE A 36 17.09 -11.69 13.19
CA ILE A 36 17.43 -12.66 12.15
C ILE A 36 16.94 -14.02 12.65
N SER A 37 15.94 -14.56 11.96
CA SER A 37 15.34 -15.86 12.26
C SER A 37 15.36 -16.71 11.00
N ASP A 38 15.52 -18.03 11.15
CA ASP A 38 15.40 -19.00 10.05
C ASP A 38 13.93 -19.24 9.65
N MET A 39 13.10 -18.19 9.72
CA MET A 39 11.69 -18.25 9.37
C MET A 39 11.47 -17.78 7.94
N THR A 40 10.55 -18.46 7.27
CA THR A 40 10.13 -18.12 5.92
C THR A 40 8.64 -17.79 5.92
N ILE A 41 8.23 -16.78 5.17
CA ILE A 41 6.81 -16.48 4.97
C ILE A 41 6.22 -17.66 4.18
N LYS A 42 5.37 -18.44 4.84
CA LYS A 42 4.64 -19.56 4.22
C LYS A 42 3.44 -19.04 3.42
N LYS A 43 2.73 -18.06 3.98
CA LYS A 43 1.53 -17.48 3.38
C LYS A 43 1.36 -16.04 3.78
N GLU A 44 0.99 -15.22 2.81
CA GLU A 44 0.57 -13.84 2.99
C GLU A 44 -0.87 -13.70 2.50
N LYS A 45 -1.71 -13.04 3.27
CA LYS A 45 -3.08 -12.71 2.91
C LYS A 45 -3.34 -11.24 3.24
N ILE A 46 -3.51 -10.45 2.20
CA ILE A 46 -3.92 -9.04 2.30
C ILE A 46 -5.37 -8.95 1.86
N GLU A 47 -6.22 -8.38 2.71
CA GLU A 47 -7.63 -8.12 2.42
C GLU A 47 -7.90 -6.62 2.48
N PHE A 48 -8.62 -6.13 1.48
CA PHE A 48 -9.01 -4.75 1.32
C PHE A 48 -10.53 -4.68 1.39
N ASN A 49 -11.06 -4.01 2.40
CA ASN A 49 -12.49 -3.81 2.58
C ASN A 49 -12.81 -2.33 2.44
N LEU A 50 -13.44 -1.96 1.32
CA LEU A 50 -13.93 -0.61 1.12
C LEU A 50 -15.20 -0.43 1.94
N ARG A 51 -15.18 0.57 2.81
CA ARG A 51 -16.34 0.95 3.63
C ARG A 51 -17.20 1.97 2.92
N ASP A 52 -18.45 2.06 3.35
CA ASP A 52 -19.42 3.02 2.82
C ASP A 52 -19.04 4.49 3.07
N ASP A 53 -18.14 4.75 4.03
CA ASP A 53 -17.60 6.08 4.35
C ASP A 53 -16.42 6.50 3.45
N GLY A 54 -16.07 5.68 2.44
CA GLY A 54 -14.98 5.95 1.50
C GLY A 54 -13.59 5.60 2.03
N PHE A 55 -13.48 5.06 3.25
CA PHE A 55 -12.22 4.57 3.80
C PHE A 55 -12.00 3.08 3.46
N MET A 56 -10.75 2.67 3.34
CA MET A 56 -10.35 1.28 3.10
C MET A 56 -9.77 0.67 4.38
N ASP A 57 -10.41 -0.37 4.89
CA ASP A 57 -9.83 -1.21 5.93
C ASP A 57 -8.87 -2.21 5.29
N VAL A 58 -7.61 -2.19 5.72
CA VAL A 58 -6.59 -3.11 5.22
C VAL A 58 -6.26 -4.12 6.32
N SER A 59 -6.57 -5.39 6.07
CA SER A 59 -6.24 -6.50 6.96
C SER A 59 -5.09 -7.29 6.38
N VAL A 60 -3.99 -7.42 7.12
CA VAL A 60 -2.81 -8.15 6.68
C VAL A 60 -2.54 -9.31 7.62
N ASN A 61 -2.53 -10.52 7.07
CA ASN A 61 -2.25 -11.75 7.81
C ASN A 61 -1.03 -12.46 7.19
N PHE A 62 -0.04 -12.73 8.02
CA PHE A 62 1.14 -13.51 7.64
C PHE A 62 1.15 -14.82 8.42
N VAL A 63 1.47 -15.90 7.73
CA VAL A 63 1.78 -17.20 8.32
C VAL A 63 3.24 -17.49 8.02
N PHE A 64 4.02 -17.69 9.07
CA PHE A 64 5.43 -18.04 8.97
C PHE A 64 5.59 -19.54 9.23
N ASP A 65 6.43 -20.21 8.44
CA ASP A 65 6.95 -21.52 8.81
C ASP A 65 8.19 -21.30 9.69
N SER A 66 8.17 -21.86 10.89
CA SER A 66 9.33 -21.95 11.77
C SER A 66 9.76 -23.41 11.90
N SER A 67 11.06 -23.67 11.73
CA SER A 67 11.66 -24.96 12.03
C SER A 67 11.98 -25.13 13.52
N SER A 68 11.89 -24.04 14.30
CA SER A 68 12.16 -24.02 15.74
C SER A 68 11.16 -23.17 16.52
N LEU A 69 10.82 -23.64 17.74
CA LEU A 69 10.01 -22.94 18.73
C LEU A 69 10.83 -21.79 19.34
N GLN A 70 10.80 -20.63 18.71
CA GLN A 70 11.29 -19.39 19.30
C GLN A 70 10.11 -18.42 19.45
N ASN A 71 9.96 -17.84 20.65
CA ASN A 71 9.01 -16.74 20.87
C ASN A 71 9.51 -15.55 20.06
N LEU A 72 8.65 -15.05 19.17
CA LEU A 72 9.01 -13.95 18.27
C LEU A 72 8.22 -12.70 18.61
N ASP A 73 8.95 -11.61 18.82
CA ASP A 73 8.39 -10.27 18.87
C ASP A 73 8.47 -9.66 17.46
N MET A 74 7.33 -9.26 16.91
CA MET A 74 7.23 -8.52 15.64
C MET A 74 6.76 -7.09 15.90
N ILE A 75 7.35 -6.12 15.20
CA ILE A 75 6.91 -4.72 15.23
C ILE A 75 6.55 -4.28 13.82
N PHE A 76 5.44 -3.54 13.71
CA PHE A 76 5.13 -2.75 12.52
C PHE A 76 6.04 -1.51 12.52
N LEU A 77 7.04 -1.49 11.65
CA LEU A 77 7.79 -0.27 11.38
C LEU A 77 6.92 0.62 10.49
N LYS A 78 6.42 1.71 11.05
CA LYS A 78 5.81 2.79 10.27
C LYS A 78 6.94 3.69 9.79
N LYS A 79 7.22 3.71 8.49
CA LYS A 79 8.13 4.71 7.92
C LYS A 79 7.47 6.10 8.06
N ILE A 80 8.11 6.97 8.85
CA ILE A 80 7.72 8.39 9.01
C ILE A 80 8.14 9.15 7.75
#